data_AF-A0A1B6CPH8-F1
#
_entry.id   AF-A0A1B6CPH8-F1
#
_cell.length_a   1.000
_cell.length_b   1.000
_cell.length_c   1.000
_cell.angle_alpha   90.00
_cell.angle_beta   90.00
_cell.angle_gamma   90.00
#
_symmetry.space_group_name_H-M   'P 1'
#
loop_
_entity.id
_entity.type
_entity.pdbx_description
1 polymer ?
#
loop_
_entity_poly.entity_id
_entity_poly.type
_entity_poly.pdbx_seq_one_letter_code
_entity_poly.pdbx_strand_id
1 'polypeptide(L)'
;CQLPLRLHVELKLRYKMKPIEFTYLTDDLSKELRRAGTPGLMPMASIKVNPSGCVMPEEYQLYAERLYNFQVREDDTWVISYPKCGTMWTQEMVWLIQNNCDFEAARKSLLLQRFPFLEAISIITQNKPDEDENVLFADTISYVEEQASPRFIKTHLPTQLLPQQIFTKKPKVIYVTRNPMDAAVSYYHHHRLWNGYTGSYESFMEGFLQDKLVYSP
;
A
#
# COMPACT_ATOMS: atom_id res chain seq x y z
N CYS A 1 -18.08 21.79 -13.87
CA CYS A 1 -18.93 20.58 -13.95
C CYS A 1 -19.22 20.05 -12.55
N GLN A 2 -20.38 20.42 -11.99
CA GLN A 2 -20.86 19.83 -10.74
C GLN A 2 -21.41 18.44 -11.04
N LEU A 3 -20.86 17.39 -10.42
CA LEU A 3 -21.47 16.06 -10.44
C LEU A 3 -22.90 16.15 -9.86
N PRO A 4 -23.89 15.45 -10.42
CA PRO A 4 -25.28 15.56 -9.98
C PRO A 4 -25.44 15.13 -8.52
N LEU A 5 -26.22 15.89 -7.75
CA LEU A 5 -26.46 15.70 -6.30
C LEU A 5 -26.81 14.25 -5.92
N ARG A 6 -27.46 13.49 -6.81
CA ARG A 6 -27.79 12.07 -6.64
C ARG A 6 -26.57 11.16 -6.46
N LEU A 7 -25.49 11.37 -7.22
CA LEU A 7 -24.26 10.58 -7.07
C LEU A 7 -23.56 10.87 -5.74
N HIS A 8 -23.63 12.12 -5.26
CA HIS A 8 -23.07 12.50 -3.95
C HIS A 8 -23.83 11.84 -2.79
N VAL A 9 -25.15 11.71 -2.91
CA VAL A 9 -25.99 11.05 -1.90
C VAL A 9 -25.81 9.53 -1.96
N GLU A 10 -25.71 8.92 -3.16
CA GLU A 10 -25.40 7.49 -3.30
C GLU A 10 -23.99 7.12 -2.81
N LEU A 11 -22.97 7.96 -3.05
CA LEU A 11 -21.64 7.77 -2.47
C LEU A 11 -21.71 7.87 -0.94
N LYS A 12 -22.29 8.94 -0.37
CA LYS A 12 -22.44 9.07 1.09
C LYS A 12 -23.25 7.92 1.73
N LEU A 13 -24.20 7.33 1.01
CA LEU A 13 -24.98 6.18 1.49
C LEU A 13 -24.26 4.83 1.30
N ARG A 14 -23.44 4.65 0.25
CA ARG A 14 -22.56 3.47 0.08
C ARG A 14 -21.42 3.43 1.10
N TYR A 15 -20.98 4.59 1.58
CA TYR A 15 -19.94 4.72 2.63
C TYR A 15 -20.52 4.79 4.06
N LYS A 16 -21.79 4.43 4.29
CA LYS A 16 -22.25 4.07 5.65
C LYS A 16 -21.57 2.77 6.05
N MET A 17 -20.58 2.91 6.94
CA MET A 17 -19.65 1.90 7.42
C MET A 17 -20.31 0.56 7.72
N LYS A 18 -19.96 -0.46 6.93
CA LYS A 18 -19.91 -1.81 7.49
C LYS A 18 -18.63 -1.89 8.34
N PRO A 19 -18.66 -2.50 9.53
CA PRO A 19 -17.45 -2.78 10.29
C PRO A 19 -16.41 -3.46 9.41
N ILE A 20 -15.13 -3.10 9.57
CA ILE A 20 -14.06 -3.86 8.93
C ILE A 20 -14.01 -5.21 9.63
N GLU A 21 -14.18 -6.27 8.86
CA GLU A 21 -14.13 -7.65 9.35
C GLU A 21 -12.98 -8.38 8.68
N PHE A 22 -12.35 -9.30 9.41
CA PHE A 22 -11.21 -10.06 8.92
C PHE A 22 -11.55 -11.54 8.85
N THR A 23 -11.21 -12.18 7.73
CA THR A 23 -11.39 -13.63 7.55
C THR A 23 -10.06 -14.26 7.19
N TYR A 24 -9.63 -15.27 7.95
CA TYR A 24 -8.36 -15.94 7.68
C TYR A 24 -8.40 -16.79 6.40
N LEU A 25 -7.32 -16.72 5.62
CA LEU A 25 -7.11 -17.54 4.43
C LEU A 25 -6.63 -18.93 4.84
N THR A 26 -7.55 -19.90 4.90
CA THR A 26 -7.28 -21.26 5.39
C THR A 26 -7.14 -22.30 4.27
N ASP A 27 -7.27 -21.92 3.01
CA ASP A 27 -7.06 -22.81 1.86
C ASP A 27 -5.59 -23.26 1.73
N ASP A 28 -5.40 -24.39 1.05
CA ASP A 28 -4.09 -25.05 0.99
C ASP A 28 -3.05 -24.25 0.22
N LEU A 29 -3.45 -23.57 -0.86
CA LEU A 29 -2.58 -22.67 -1.62
C LEU A 29 -2.09 -21.52 -0.75
N SER A 30 -2.98 -20.87 0.01
CA SER A 30 -2.60 -19.79 0.93
C SER A 30 -1.64 -20.27 2.02
N LYS A 31 -1.84 -21.48 2.57
CA LYS A 31 -0.91 -22.08 3.54
C LYS A 31 0.44 -22.39 2.91
N GLU A 32 0.47 -22.90 1.69
CA GLU A 32 1.68 -23.17 0.93
C GLU A 32 2.48 -21.88 0.69
N LEU A 33 1.82 -20.84 0.16
CA LEU A 33 2.43 -19.53 -0.07
C LEU A 33 3.03 -18.95 1.21
N ARG A 34 2.32 -19.03 2.34
CA ARG A 34 2.83 -18.57 3.64
C ARG A 34 4.05 -19.36 4.12
N ARG A 35 4.06 -20.69 3.97
CA ARG A 35 5.22 -21.53 4.33
C ARG A 35 6.45 -21.20 3.49
N ALA A 36 6.25 -20.74 2.26
CA ALA A 36 7.31 -20.31 1.37
C ALA A 36 7.84 -18.89 1.69
N GLY A 37 7.16 -18.11 2.53
CA GLY A 37 7.66 -16.82 3.02
C GLY A 37 8.77 -16.98 4.05
N THR A 38 9.64 -15.98 4.15
CA THR A 38 10.71 -15.96 5.17
C THR A 38 10.26 -15.15 6.39
N PRO A 39 10.27 -15.73 7.61
CA PRO A 39 9.95 -15.00 8.83
C PRO A 39 10.82 -13.76 9.03
N GLY A 40 10.22 -12.65 9.48
CA GLY A 40 10.93 -11.38 9.72
C GLY A 40 11.19 -10.53 8.47
N LEU A 41 10.78 -10.98 7.28
CA LEU A 41 10.62 -10.13 6.09
C LEU A 41 9.13 -9.84 5.88
N MET A 42 8.78 -9.15 4.79
CA MET A 42 7.38 -8.87 4.45
C MET A 42 6.55 -10.17 4.41
N PRO A 43 5.55 -10.34 5.29
CA PRO A 43 4.71 -11.53 5.33
C PRO A 43 3.85 -11.68 4.07
N MET A 44 3.56 -12.94 3.75
CA MET A 44 2.56 -13.31 2.74
C MET A 44 1.14 -13.07 3.28
N ALA A 45 0.14 -12.97 2.39
CA ALA A 45 -1.23 -12.72 2.82
C ALA A 45 -1.78 -13.84 3.71
N SER A 46 -2.50 -13.45 4.77
CA SER A 46 -3.07 -14.37 5.76
C SER A 46 -4.54 -14.08 6.04
N ILE A 47 -5.01 -12.86 5.78
CA ILE A 47 -6.40 -12.45 6.03
C ILE A 47 -7.00 -11.81 4.78
N LYS A 48 -8.32 -11.91 4.66
CA LYS A 48 -9.19 -11.17 3.74
C LYS A 48 -9.89 -10.06 4.51
N VAL A 49 -9.82 -8.83 4.02
CA VAL A 49 -10.41 -7.64 4.65
C VAL A 49 -11.77 -7.34 4.03
N ASN A 50 -12.85 -7.50 4.78
CA ASN A 50 -14.22 -7.26 4.32
C ASN A 50 -14.69 -5.84 4.71
N PRO A 51 -15.50 -5.18 3.86
CA PRO A 51 -16.07 -5.66 2.60
C PRO A 51 -15.16 -5.44 1.38
N SER A 52 -13.92 -4.98 1.56
CA SER A 52 -13.03 -4.64 0.44
C SER A 52 -12.70 -5.83 -0.46
N GLY A 53 -12.65 -7.03 0.11
CA GLY A 53 -12.17 -8.24 -0.52
C GLY A 53 -10.64 -8.37 -0.46
N CYS A 54 -9.92 -7.26 -0.26
CA CYS A 54 -8.47 -7.21 -0.31
C CYS A 54 -7.82 -8.17 0.68
N VAL A 55 -6.84 -8.95 0.23
CA VAL A 55 -6.05 -9.81 1.11
C VAL A 55 -4.78 -9.11 1.60
N MET A 56 -4.48 -9.26 2.88
CA MET A 56 -3.41 -8.57 3.59
C MET A 56 -2.69 -9.54 4.56
N PRO A 57 -1.51 -9.18 5.08
CA PRO A 57 -0.94 -9.82 6.26
C PRO A 57 -1.79 -9.63 7.51
N GLU A 58 -1.53 -10.44 8.54
CA GLU A 58 -2.34 -10.48 9.76
C GLU A 58 -2.17 -9.19 10.56
N GLU A 59 -0.95 -8.65 10.53
CA GLU A 59 -0.51 -7.43 11.18
C GLU A 59 -1.32 -6.21 10.72
N TYR A 60 -1.91 -6.26 9.52
CA TYR A 60 -2.78 -5.20 9.01
C TYR A 60 -3.95 -4.90 9.95
N GLN A 61 -4.47 -5.90 10.67
CA GLN A 61 -5.59 -5.72 11.61
C GLN A 61 -5.29 -4.67 12.68
N LEU A 62 -4.03 -4.57 13.12
CA LEU A 62 -3.60 -3.65 14.18
C LEU A 62 -3.65 -2.19 13.74
N TYR A 63 -3.56 -1.93 12.43
CA TYR A 63 -3.42 -0.59 11.86
C TYR A 63 -4.59 -0.18 10.95
N ALA A 64 -5.50 -1.11 10.61
CA ALA A 64 -6.59 -0.88 9.68
C ALA A 64 -7.43 0.36 10.03
N GLU A 65 -7.79 0.53 11.31
CA GLU A 65 -8.57 1.69 11.77
C GLU A 65 -7.76 3.00 11.67
N ARG A 66 -6.47 2.99 12.03
CA ARG A 66 -5.60 4.17 11.92
C ARG A 66 -5.43 4.60 10.46
N LEU A 67 -5.20 3.65 9.56
CA LEU A 67 -5.07 3.91 8.12
C LEU A 67 -6.38 4.46 7.54
N TYR A 68 -7.52 3.87 7.90
CA TYR A 68 -8.82 4.31 7.43
C TYR A 68 -9.18 5.74 7.90
N ASN A 69 -8.77 6.10 9.12
CA ASN A 69 -9.03 7.40 9.75
C ASN A 69 -7.88 8.40 9.60
N PHE A 70 -6.85 8.08 8.81
CA PHE A 70 -5.71 8.96 8.59
C PHE A 70 -6.15 10.33 8.07
N GLN A 71 -5.56 11.40 8.62
CA GLN A 71 -5.95 12.78 8.30
C GLN A 71 -5.31 13.21 6.98
N VAL A 72 -6.14 13.43 5.96
CA VAL A 72 -5.73 13.87 4.63
C VAL A 72 -5.73 15.39 4.58
N ARG A 73 -4.67 15.99 4.01
CA ARG A 73 -4.57 17.44 3.77
C ARG A 73 -4.87 17.72 2.30
N GLU A 74 -5.41 18.90 2.02
CA GLU A 74 -5.85 19.28 0.66
C GLU A 74 -4.67 19.45 -0.31
N ASP A 75 -3.48 19.74 0.23
CA ASP A 75 -2.24 19.92 -0.50
C ASP A 75 -1.39 18.65 -0.61
N ASP A 76 -1.87 17.52 -0.08
CA ASP A 76 -1.19 16.23 -0.24
C ASP A 76 -1.11 15.82 -1.72
N THR A 77 -0.06 15.07 -2.05
CA THR A 77 0.12 14.40 -3.33
C THR A 77 0.31 12.91 -3.13
N TRP A 78 -0.62 12.11 -3.66
CA TRP A 78 -0.66 10.66 -3.49
C TRP A 78 -0.22 9.94 -4.77
N VAL A 79 0.67 8.96 -4.65
CA VAL A 79 0.98 7.99 -5.70
C VAL A 79 0.46 6.63 -5.25
N ILE A 80 -0.53 6.13 -5.99
CA ILE A 80 -1.28 4.91 -5.68
C ILE A 80 -1.11 3.91 -6.81
N SER A 81 -0.96 2.63 -6.49
CA SER A 81 -0.92 1.57 -7.50
C SER A 81 -1.03 0.18 -6.87
N TYR A 82 -1.30 -0.85 -7.65
CA TYR A 82 -0.89 -2.20 -7.26
C TYR A 82 0.66 -2.31 -7.24
N PRO A 83 1.27 -3.14 -6.38
CA PRO A 83 2.72 -3.33 -6.36
C PRO A 83 3.30 -3.59 -7.76
N LYS A 84 4.50 -3.05 -8.00
CA LYS A 84 5.29 -3.29 -9.23
C LYS A 84 4.74 -2.69 -10.53
N CYS A 85 3.79 -1.76 -10.42
CA CYS A 85 3.25 -1.01 -11.54
C CYS A 85 4.02 0.28 -11.90
N GLY A 86 5.28 0.44 -11.45
CA GLY A 86 6.11 1.61 -11.82
C GLY A 86 6.13 2.76 -10.79
N THR A 87 5.69 2.51 -9.56
CA THR A 87 5.63 3.52 -8.49
C THR A 87 6.93 4.27 -8.23
N MET A 88 8.08 3.61 -8.26
CA MET A 88 9.35 4.29 -7.94
C MET A 88 9.64 5.43 -8.93
N TRP A 89 9.47 5.16 -10.23
CA TRP A 89 9.63 6.19 -11.26
C TRP A 89 8.61 7.31 -11.12
N THR A 90 7.33 6.97 -10.87
CA THR A 90 6.29 7.97 -10.68
C THR A 90 6.55 8.87 -9.47
N GLN A 91 6.93 8.29 -8.32
CA GLN A 91 7.28 9.07 -7.12
C GLN A 91 8.42 10.05 -7.43
N GLU A 92 9.48 9.59 -8.10
CA GLU A 92 10.64 10.44 -8.41
C GLU A 92 10.27 11.59 -9.35
N MET A 93 9.55 11.29 -10.44
CA MET A 93 9.09 12.32 -11.38
C MET A 93 8.17 13.33 -10.72
N VAL A 94 7.20 12.86 -9.92
CA VAL A 94 6.25 13.74 -9.23
C VAL A 94 6.95 14.65 -8.23
N TRP A 95 7.88 14.09 -7.45
CA TRP A 95 8.65 14.86 -6.48
C TRP A 95 9.49 15.93 -7.17
N LEU A 96 10.25 15.57 -8.20
CA LEU A 96 11.08 16.52 -8.95
C LEU A 96 10.23 17.62 -9.60
N ILE A 97 9.11 17.28 -10.26
CA ILE A 97 8.23 18.26 -10.91
C ILE A 97 7.68 19.26 -9.88
N GLN A 98 7.26 18.81 -8.68
CA GLN A 98 6.76 19.72 -7.66
C GLN A 98 7.85 20.51 -6.94
N ASN A 99 9.10 20.06 -6.99
CA ASN A 99 10.25 20.73 -6.40
C ASN A 99 11.14 21.41 -7.46
N ASN A 100 10.54 21.90 -8.56
CA ASN A 100 11.23 22.67 -9.61
C ASN A 100 12.45 21.96 -10.24
N CYS A 101 12.37 20.63 -10.35
CA CYS A 101 13.46 19.76 -10.80
C CYS A 101 14.75 19.94 -9.98
N ASP A 102 14.64 20.13 -8.67
CA ASP A 102 15.80 20.19 -7.76
C ASP A 102 16.42 18.79 -7.58
N PHE A 103 17.31 18.44 -8.49
CA PHE A 103 18.05 17.17 -8.47
C PHE A 103 19.03 17.09 -7.29
N GLU A 104 19.52 18.21 -6.77
CA GLU A 104 20.45 18.20 -5.64
C GLU A 104 19.74 17.82 -4.35
N ALA A 105 18.54 18.37 -4.11
CA ALA A 105 17.71 17.97 -2.98
C ALA A 105 17.23 16.50 -3.10
N ALA A 106 16.89 16.05 -4.32
CA ALA A 106 16.50 14.65 -4.57
C ALA A 106 17.61 13.64 -4.26
N ARG A 107 18.89 14.01 -4.49
CA ARG A 107 20.06 13.16 -4.19
C ARG A 107 20.42 13.12 -2.71
N LYS A 108 20.12 14.18 -1.97
CA LYS A 108 20.46 14.30 -0.53
C LYS A 108 19.56 13.48 0.38
N SER A 109 18.38 13.07 -0.09
CA SER A 109 17.37 12.38 0.71
C SER A 109 16.85 11.14 0.00
N LEU A 110 16.63 10.07 0.77
CA LEU A 110 16.12 8.82 0.23
C LEU A 110 14.69 8.99 -0.28
N LEU A 111 14.33 8.24 -1.33
CA LEU A 111 12.98 8.28 -1.88
C LEU A 111 11.91 7.96 -0.81
N LEU A 112 12.21 7.06 0.13
CA LEU A 112 11.30 6.68 1.22
C LEU A 112 11.10 7.78 2.28
N GLN A 113 12.03 8.73 2.39
CA GLN A 113 11.87 9.91 3.23
C GLN A 113 11.05 10.98 2.51
N ARG A 114 11.30 11.14 1.20
CA ARG A 114 10.59 12.11 0.34
C ARG A 114 9.17 11.69 0.00
N PHE A 115 8.91 10.39 -0.07
CA PHE A 115 7.66 9.75 -0.48
C PHE A 115 7.42 8.53 0.43
N PRO A 116 6.98 8.74 1.68
CA PRO A 116 6.90 7.65 2.64
C PRO A 116 5.77 6.69 2.28
N PHE A 117 5.99 5.42 2.62
CA PHE A 117 5.06 4.34 2.33
C PHE A 117 4.10 4.17 3.51
N LEU A 118 2.89 4.71 3.37
CA LEU A 118 1.94 4.92 4.48
C LEU A 118 1.70 3.67 5.32
N GLU A 119 1.36 2.56 4.67
CA GLU A 119 0.98 1.32 5.33
C GLU A 119 2.15 0.35 5.59
N ALA A 120 3.41 0.78 5.43
CA ALA A 120 4.56 -0.12 5.58
C ALA A 120 4.62 -0.80 6.96
N ILE A 121 4.27 -0.09 8.04
CA ILE A 121 4.16 -0.66 9.40
C ILE A 121 3.20 -1.86 9.48
N SER A 122 2.20 -1.90 8.60
CA SER A 122 1.16 -2.94 8.60
C SER A 122 1.51 -4.17 7.75
N ILE A 123 2.62 -4.11 7.01
CA ILE A 123 3.05 -5.16 6.07
C ILE A 123 4.54 -5.51 6.15
N ILE A 124 5.29 -4.93 7.09
CA ILE A 124 6.70 -5.23 7.33
C ILE A 124 6.86 -5.56 8.82
N THR A 125 7.15 -6.83 9.13
CA THR A 125 7.26 -7.29 10.52
C THR A 125 8.52 -6.72 11.19
N GLN A 126 8.37 -6.16 12.39
CA GLN A 126 9.42 -5.53 13.20
C GLN A 126 10.39 -6.57 13.79
N ASN A 127 11.28 -7.15 12.99
CA ASN A 127 12.25 -8.14 13.47
C ASN A 127 13.72 -7.71 13.33
N LYS A 128 14.00 -6.43 13.14
CA LYS A 128 15.35 -5.90 13.32
C LYS A 128 15.39 -4.86 14.45
N PRO A 129 15.96 -5.23 15.61
CA PRO A 129 16.49 -4.23 16.53
C PRO A 129 17.70 -3.56 15.86
N ASP A 130 17.87 -2.25 16.10
CA ASP A 130 19.15 -1.53 16.00
C ASP A 130 19.63 -1.02 14.63
N GLU A 131 18.74 -0.51 13.77
CA GLU A 131 19.16 0.52 12.79
C GLU A 131 18.19 1.72 12.85
N ASP A 132 18.53 2.71 13.69
CA ASP A 132 17.76 3.90 14.06
C ASP A 132 17.30 4.82 12.90
N GLU A 133 17.63 4.50 11.64
CA GLU A 133 17.42 5.42 10.51
C GLU A 133 16.50 4.89 9.40
N ASN A 134 16.04 3.65 9.46
CA ASN A 134 15.24 3.10 8.36
C ASN A 134 13.74 3.35 8.57
N VAL A 135 13.22 4.37 7.89
CA VAL A 135 11.81 4.78 7.87
C VAL A 135 10.82 3.62 7.65
N LEU A 136 11.22 2.55 6.96
CA LEU A 136 10.34 1.40 6.71
C LEU A 136 10.02 0.56 7.97
N PHE A 137 10.83 0.66 9.02
CA PHE A 137 10.62 -0.06 10.29
C PHE A 137 10.01 0.83 11.39
N ALA A 138 9.79 2.12 11.12
CA ALA A 138 9.16 3.07 12.03
C ALA A 138 7.62 2.98 11.99
N ASP A 139 6.95 3.72 12.89
CA ASP A 139 5.53 4.03 12.73
C ASP A 139 5.33 4.95 11.53
N THR A 140 5.18 4.35 10.35
CA THR A 140 5.04 5.07 9.08
C THR A 140 3.80 5.93 9.01
N ILE A 141 2.76 5.63 9.80
CA ILE A 141 1.56 6.47 9.87
C ILE A 141 1.93 7.78 10.59
N SER A 142 2.47 7.69 11.80
CA SER A 142 2.91 8.85 12.58
C SER A 142 3.98 9.66 11.85
N TYR A 143 4.94 8.99 11.21
CA TYR A 143 5.98 9.64 10.43
C TYR A 143 5.41 10.54 9.32
N VAL A 144 4.38 10.10 8.61
CA VAL A 144 3.70 10.91 7.58
C VAL A 144 2.87 12.04 8.20
N GLU A 145 2.27 11.82 9.37
CA GLU A 145 1.52 12.85 10.10
C GLU A 145 2.40 14.02 10.52
N GLU A 146 3.65 13.74 10.93
CA GLU A 146 4.63 14.72 11.38
C GLU A 146 5.30 15.50 10.23
N GLN A 147 5.19 15.04 8.98
CA GLN A 147 5.78 15.74 7.84
C GLN A 147 5.15 17.13 7.61
N ALA A 148 6.00 18.07 7.23
CA ALA A 148 5.57 19.38 6.76
C ALA A 148 4.73 19.27 5.48
N SER A 149 3.80 20.19 5.31
CA SER A 149 3.01 20.33 4.09
C SER A 149 3.82 21.05 2.98
N PRO A 150 3.68 20.69 1.69
CA PRO A 150 2.83 19.61 1.18
C PRO A 150 3.48 18.22 1.40
N ARG A 151 2.67 17.20 1.70
CA ARG A 151 3.15 15.83 1.86
C ARG A 151 3.06 15.06 0.55
N PHE A 152 4.04 14.19 0.34
CA PHE A 152 4.06 13.24 -0.77
C PHE A 152 3.92 11.83 -0.21
N ILE A 153 2.89 11.09 -0.62
CA ILE A 153 2.51 9.85 0.05
C ILE A 153 2.41 8.72 -0.98
N LYS A 154 3.06 7.59 -0.69
CA LYS A 154 2.94 6.36 -1.46
C LYS A 154 2.00 5.40 -0.73
N THR A 155 1.12 4.74 -1.46
CA THR A 155 0.34 3.61 -0.94
C THR A 155 0.02 2.59 -2.03
N HIS A 156 -0.16 1.34 -1.62
CA HIS A 156 -0.67 0.23 -2.43
C HIS A 156 -2.10 -0.17 -2.02
N LEU A 157 -2.68 0.47 -1.01
CA LEU A 157 -4.04 0.20 -0.57
C LEU A 157 -5.05 0.45 -1.70
N PRO A 158 -6.01 -0.48 -1.92
CA PRO A 158 -7.10 -0.26 -2.85
C PRO A 158 -8.07 0.80 -2.31
N THR A 159 -8.91 1.33 -3.21
CA THR A 159 -9.84 2.43 -2.94
C THR A 159 -10.68 2.25 -1.68
N GLN A 160 -11.11 1.02 -1.38
CA GLN A 160 -11.93 0.71 -0.20
C GLN A 160 -11.15 0.74 1.12
N LEU A 161 -9.82 0.62 1.07
CA LEU A 161 -8.94 0.64 2.25
C LEU A 161 -8.17 1.96 2.40
N LEU A 162 -8.31 2.88 1.45
CA LEU A 162 -7.72 4.23 1.55
C LEU A 162 -8.38 5.05 2.68
N PRO A 163 -7.67 6.06 3.22
CA PRO A 163 -8.24 7.00 4.15
C PRO A 163 -9.49 7.68 3.56
N GLN A 164 -10.61 7.67 4.29
CA GLN A 164 -11.89 8.15 3.74
C GLN A 164 -11.87 9.63 3.35
N GLN A 165 -11.03 10.41 4.04
CA GLN A 165 -10.88 11.83 3.74
C GLN A 165 -10.32 12.09 2.35
N ILE A 166 -9.73 11.10 1.65
CA ILE A 166 -9.24 11.29 0.28
C ILE A 166 -10.40 11.68 -0.67
N PHE A 167 -11.61 11.18 -0.43
CA PHE A 167 -12.78 11.47 -1.27
C PHE A 167 -13.45 12.81 -0.94
N THR A 168 -13.26 13.33 0.27
CA THR A 168 -13.85 14.60 0.71
C THR A 168 -12.89 15.77 0.53
N LYS A 169 -11.62 15.61 0.91
CA LYS A 169 -10.54 16.61 0.77
C LYS A 169 -10.03 16.74 -0.66
N LYS A 170 -10.12 15.67 -1.45
CA LYS A 170 -9.73 15.63 -2.87
C LYS A 170 -8.30 16.17 -3.11
N PRO A 171 -7.28 15.59 -2.44
CA PRO A 171 -5.89 15.91 -2.73
C PRO A 171 -5.53 15.49 -4.16
N LYS A 172 -4.31 15.81 -4.61
CA LYS A 172 -3.81 15.30 -5.88
C LYS A 172 -3.56 13.79 -5.75
N VAL A 173 -4.11 13.00 -6.68
CA VAL A 173 -3.93 11.54 -6.71
C VAL A 173 -3.45 11.12 -8.10
N ILE A 174 -2.32 10.43 -8.15
CA ILE A 174 -1.78 9.77 -9.34
C ILE A 174 -1.90 8.27 -9.14
N TYR A 175 -2.78 7.62 -9.92
CA TYR A 175 -2.90 6.17 -9.92
C TYR A 175 -2.12 5.57 -11.09
N VAL A 176 -1.27 4.58 -10.83
CA VAL A 176 -0.43 3.93 -11.83
C VAL A 176 -0.88 2.50 -12.05
N THR A 177 -1.09 2.13 -13.31
CA THR A 177 -1.46 0.78 -13.72
C THR A 177 -0.39 0.20 -14.65
N ARG A 178 -0.37 -1.12 -14.72
CA ARG A 178 0.48 -1.91 -15.63
C ARG A 178 -0.34 -3.10 -16.12
N ASN A 179 0.07 -3.68 -17.24
CA ASN A 179 -0.42 -5.01 -17.63
C ASN A 179 -0.27 -5.97 -16.43
N PRO A 180 -1.35 -6.65 -16.00
CA PRO A 180 -1.33 -7.49 -14.80
C PRO A 180 -0.36 -8.67 -14.91
N MET A 181 -0.14 -9.21 -16.12
CA MET A 181 0.82 -10.31 -16.32
C MET A 181 2.25 -9.85 -16.04
N ASP A 182 2.62 -8.66 -16.53
CA ASP A 182 3.94 -8.09 -16.28
C ASP A 182 4.11 -7.68 -14.80
N ALA A 183 3.04 -7.20 -14.17
CA ALA A 183 3.03 -6.88 -12.75
C ALA A 183 3.25 -8.14 -11.91
N ALA A 184 2.55 -9.24 -12.22
CA ALA A 184 2.67 -10.52 -11.53
C ALA A 184 4.10 -11.07 -11.58
N VAL A 185 4.71 -11.12 -12.78
CA VAL A 185 6.10 -11.57 -12.96
C VAL A 185 7.06 -10.69 -12.15
N SER A 186 6.91 -9.37 -12.22
CA SER A 186 7.74 -8.45 -11.44
C SER A 186 7.53 -8.62 -9.93
N TYR A 187 6.33 -8.97 -9.50
CA TYR A 187 5.98 -9.16 -8.10
C TYR A 187 6.55 -10.44 -7.52
N TYR A 188 6.58 -11.51 -8.31
CA TYR A 188 7.32 -12.74 -7.98
C TYR A 188 8.81 -12.46 -7.76
N HIS A 189 9.48 -11.80 -8.72
CA HIS A 189 10.91 -11.50 -8.57
C HIS A 189 11.20 -10.55 -7.40
N HIS A 190 10.29 -9.61 -7.12
CA HIS A 190 10.40 -8.76 -5.94
C HIS A 190 10.30 -9.56 -4.64
N HIS A 191 9.37 -10.50 -4.57
CA HIS A 191 9.22 -11.41 -3.42
C HIS A 191 10.43 -12.32 -3.23
N ARG A 192 11.01 -12.84 -4.32
CA ARG A 192 12.26 -13.63 -4.29
C ARG A 192 13.42 -12.82 -3.73
N LEU A 193 13.59 -11.57 -4.19
CA LEU A 193 14.76 -10.75 -3.88
C LEU A 193 14.67 -10.06 -2.51
N TRP A 194 13.51 -9.48 -2.17
CA TRP A 194 13.36 -8.61 -1.00
C TRP A 194 12.59 -9.25 0.15
N ASN A 195 11.69 -10.19 -0.15
CA ASN A 195 10.79 -10.79 0.86
C ASN A 195 11.17 -12.25 1.20
N GLY A 196 12.26 -12.75 0.62
CA GLY A 196 12.77 -14.10 0.87
C GLY A 196 11.79 -15.21 0.49
N TYR A 197 10.97 -15.01 -0.55
CA TYR A 197 10.06 -16.07 -1.00
C TYR A 197 10.85 -17.25 -1.57
N THR A 198 10.57 -18.46 -1.10
CA THR A 198 11.30 -19.69 -1.48
C THR A 198 10.47 -20.67 -2.31
N GLY A 199 9.19 -20.37 -2.52
CA GLY A 199 8.26 -21.19 -3.28
C GLY A 199 8.49 -21.12 -4.80
N SER A 200 7.75 -21.95 -5.53
CA SER A 200 7.85 -22.04 -6.98
C SER A 200 7.23 -20.83 -7.67
N TYR A 201 7.60 -20.63 -8.94
CA TYR A 201 6.98 -19.62 -9.79
C TYR A 201 5.51 -19.96 -10.04
N GLU A 202 5.21 -21.23 -10.27
CA GLU A 202 3.88 -21.76 -10.56
C GLU A 202 2.92 -21.50 -9.39
N SER A 203 3.32 -21.84 -8.17
CA SER A 203 2.47 -21.60 -6.98
C SER A 203 2.26 -20.11 -6.74
N PHE A 204 3.27 -19.27 -6.99
CA PHE A 204 3.12 -17.81 -6.88
C PHE A 204 2.14 -17.26 -7.92
N MET A 205 2.23 -17.71 -9.18
CA MET A 205 1.31 -17.29 -10.25
C MET A 205 -0.11 -17.78 -10.00
N GLU A 206 -0.27 -19.02 -9.53
CA GLU A 206 -1.58 -19.52 -9.12
C GLU A 206 -2.15 -18.67 -7.96
N GLY A 207 -1.30 -18.32 -6.99
CA GLY A 207 -1.65 -17.39 -5.92
C GLY A 207 -2.08 -16.02 -6.43
N PHE A 208 -1.41 -15.49 -7.44
CA PHE A 208 -1.79 -14.23 -8.08
C PHE A 208 -3.16 -14.33 -8.78
N LEU A 209 -3.40 -15.42 -9.53
CA LEU A 209 -4.65 -15.65 -10.26
C LEU A 209 -5.85 -15.93 -9.35
N GLN A 210 -5.61 -16.47 -8.15
CA GLN A 210 -6.64 -16.76 -7.15
C GLN A 210 -6.77 -15.68 -6.06
N ASP A 211 -6.20 -14.50 -6.26
CA ASP A 211 -6.25 -13.37 -5.34
C ASP A 211 -5.71 -13.69 -3.93
N LYS A 212 -4.62 -14.47 -3.85
CA LYS A 212 -3.99 -14.92 -2.58
C LYS A 212 -2.73 -14.16 -2.20
N LEU A 213 -2.35 -13.14 -2.96
CA LEU A 213 -1.17 -12.33 -2.71
C LEU A 213 -1.54 -10.97 -2.11
N VAL A 214 -0.68 -10.40 -1.27
CA VAL A 214 -0.95 -9.12 -0.61
C VAL A 214 -1.40 -8.05 -1.63
N TYR A 215 -2.44 -7.29 -1.27
CA TYR A 215 -3.13 -6.29 -2.11
C TYR A 215 -4.03 -6.84 -3.23
N SER A 216 -4.17 -8.16 -3.37
CA SER A 216 -5.13 -8.76 -4.33
C SER A 216 -6.57 -8.66 -3.81
N PRO A 217 -7.59 -8.55 -4.69
CA PRO A 217 -8.98 -8.26 -4.34
C PRO A 217 -9.77 -9.38 -3.62
#